data_AF-A0AAD7H1K6-F1
#
_entry.id   AF-A0AAD7H1K6-F1
#
_cell.length_a   1.000
_cell.length_b   1.000
_cell.length_c   1.000
_cell.angle_alpha   90.00
_cell.angle_beta   90.00
_cell.angle_gamma   90.00
#
_symmetry.space_group_name_H-M   'P 1'
#
loop_
_entity.id
_entity.type
_entity.pdbx_description
1 polymer ?
#
loop_
_entity_poly.entity_id
_entity_poly.type
_entity_poly.pdbx_seq_one_letter_code
_entity_poly.pdbx_strand_id
1 'polypeptide(L)'
;MDPFETPVRNAITNLRSSSAAFLVSSSPIQSSSEPPRLPPIEISPEKARNIFLLSVEPTTVLEGELQAALRREQDRNQVQKRQLVAMQSALVLNGAYIDLVRGQLEAQEKKTREKKKGGRLVGDGLPRLLTTREFVKRVAEFEQQAAEKAEGLKERKANREEKSEATKAWKALDDERKERNKEIKREWAIRVTEWEVERDLA
;
A
#
# COMPACT_ATOMS: atom_id res chain seq x y z
N MET A 1 4.36 30.54 37.22
CA MET A 1 3.92 30.42 35.81
C MET A 1 5.10 30.82 34.95
N ASP A 2 5.55 29.93 34.08
CA ASP A 2 6.68 30.19 33.19
C ASP A 2 6.19 31.13 32.06
N PRO A 3 6.76 32.35 31.92
CA PRO A 3 6.30 33.33 30.93
C PRO A 3 6.51 32.90 29.46
N PHE A 4 7.13 31.74 29.22
CA PHE A 4 7.37 31.19 27.89
C PHE A 4 6.55 29.93 27.55
N GLU A 5 5.57 29.57 28.38
CA GLU A 5 4.61 28.51 28.08
C GLU A 5 3.62 28.97 27.00
N THR A 6 3.93 28.63 25.75
CA THR A 6 2.98 28.75 24.64
C THR A 6 2.22 27.44 24.44
N PRO A 7 0.97 27.49 23.93
CA PRO A 7 0.20 26.27 23.61
C PRO A 7 0.98 25.30 22.71
N VAL A 8 1.80 25.84 21.81
CA VAL A 8 2.65 25.05 20.90
C VAL A 8 3.77 24.33 21.65
N ARG A 9 4.45 25.00 22.58
CA ARG A 9 5.48 24.35 23.41
C ARG A 9 4.88 23.25 24.27
N ASN A 10 3.71 23.48 24.86
CA ASN A 10 3.00 22.47 25.64
C ASN A 10 2.57 21.27 24.78
N ALA A 11 2.13 21.49 23.54
CA ALA A 11 1.84 20.40 22.61
C ALA A 11 3.10 19.59 22.26
N ILE A 12 4.23 20.25 22.03
CA ILE A 12 5.51 19.59 21.73
C ILE A 12 6.03 18.78 22.92
N THR A 13 5.97 19.32 24.14
CA THR A 13 6.40 18.60 25.35
C THR A 13 5.52 17.38 25.59
N ASN A 14 4.20 17.52 25.44
CA ASN A 14 3.26 16.40 25.53
C ASN A 14 3.54 15.34 24.46
N LEU A 15 3.86 15.75 23.23
CA LEU A 15 4.22 14.81 22.15
C LEU A 15 5.50 14.03 22.49
N ARG A 16 6.52 14.70 23.03
CA ARG A 16 7.79 14.09 23.45
C ARG A 16 7.62 13.04 24.54
N SER A 17 6.63 13.19 25.41
CA SER A 17 6.29 12.19 26.44
C SER A 17 5.35 11.09 25.96
N SER A 18 4.87 11.15 24.72
CA SER A 18 3.92 10.18 24.15
C SER A 18 4.62 9.10 23.31
N SER A 19 3.87 8.08 22.87
CA SER A 19 4.33 7.11 21.87
C SER A 19 4.70 7.75 20.53
N ALA A 20 4.22 8.97 20.26
CA ALA A 20 4.53 9.76 19.07
C ALA A 20 5.77 10.66 19.21
N ALA A 21 6.60 10.45 20.24
CA ALA A 21 7.82 11.22 20.49
C ALA A 21 8.77 11.24 19.28
N PHE A 22 8.77 10.18 18.47
CA PHE A 22 9.57 10.07 17.25
C PHE A 22 9.28 11.16 16.22
N LEU A 23 8.08 11.79 16.25
CA LEU A 23 7.74 12.89 15.34
C LEU A 23 8.48 14.19 15.65
N VAL A 24 8.99 14.34 16.89
CA VAL A 24 9.71 15.55 17.34
C VAL A 24 11.16 15.24 17.73
N SER A 25 11.53 13.96 17.73
CA SER A 25 12.90 13.54 18.00
C SER A 25 13.78 13.79 16.78
N SER A 26 15.05 14.14 17.00
CA SER A 26 16.07 14.19 15.95
C SER A 26 16.58 12.82 15.52
N SER A 27 16.10 11.75 16.17
CA SER A 27 16.51 10.38 15.85
C SER A 27 15.83 9.91 14.57
N PRO A 28 16.51 9.09 13.73
CA PRO A 28 15.88 8.48 12.56
C PRO A 28 14.65 7.67 12.95
N ILE A 29 13.59 7.77 12.16
CA ILE A 29 12.35 7.00 12.35
C ILE A 29 12.69 5.51 12.20
N GLN A 30 12.27 4.72 13.20
CA GLN A 30 12.46 3.27 13.20
C GLN A 30 11.20 2.54 12.72
N SER A 31 11.36 1.30 12.27
CA SER A 31 10.23 0.48 11.81
C SER A 31 9.18 0.24 12.92
N SER A 32 9.64 0.21 14.17
CA SER A 32 8.84 0.09 15.39
C SER A 32 8.03 1.33 15.75
N SER A 33 8.32 2.49 15.14
CA SER A 33 7.56 3.71 15.39
C SER A 33 6.23 3.65 14.64
N GLU A 34 5.12 3.50 15.37
CA GLU A 34 3.79 3.43 14.77
C GLU A 34 3.12 4.81 14.75
N PRO A 35 2.88 5.41 13.57
CA PRO A 35 2.12 6.63 13.46
C PRO A 35 0.63 6.37 13.77
N PRO A 36 -0.09 7.41 14.23
CA PRO A 36 -1.52 7.28 14.51
C PRO A 36 -2.26 6.88 13.24
N ARG A 37 -3.00 5.77 13.30
CA ARG A 37 -3.89 5.34 12.22
C ARG A 37 -5.17 6.16 12.31
N LEU A 38 -5.50 6.89 11.26
CA LEU A 38 -6.77 7.59 11.12
C LEU A 38 -7.73 6.69 10.32
N PRO A 39 -8.76 6.10 10.95
CA PRO A 39 -9.71 5.28 10.22
C PRO A 39 -10.52 6.17 9.26
N PRO A 40 -10.73 5.74 8.00
CA PRO A 40 -11.65 6.42 7.12
C PRO A 40 -13.06 6.35 7.69
N ILE A 41 -13.82 7.44 7.53
CA ILE A 41 -15.22 7.50 7.95
C ILE A 41 -16.09 7.17 6.73
N GLU A 42 -17.13 6.37 6.90
CA GLU A 42 -18.05 6.06 5.81
C GLU A 42 -18.71 7.33 5.27
N ILE A 43 -18.49 7.62 3.98
CA ILE A 43 -19.14 8.73 3.29
C ILE A 43 -20.40 8.18 2.63
N SER A 44 -21.55 8.76 2.97
CA SER A 44 -22.82 8.43 2.31
C SER A 44 -22.71 8.63 0.79
N PRO A 45 -23.28 7.74 -0.04
CA PRO A 45 -23.21 7.87 -1.49
C PRO A 45 -23.84 9.17 -1.98
N GLU A 46 -23.37 9.65 -3.14
CA GLU A 46 -23.99 10.78 -3.84
C GLU A 46 -25.40 10.37 -4.27
N LYS A 47 -26.40 11.04 -3.71
CA LYS A 47 -27.82 10.85 -4.06
C LYS A 47 -28.39 12.20 -4.46
N ALA A 48 -28.98 12.25 -5.64
CA ALA A 48 -29.76 13.40 -6.07
C ALA A 48 -31.05 13.44 -5.24
N ARG A 49 -31.13 14.40 -4.31
CA ARG A 49 -32.29 14.60 -3.42
C ARG A 49 -33.18 15.68 -4.00
N ASN A 50 -34.48 15.57 -3.74
CA ASN A 50 -35.47 16.61 -4.07
C ASN A 50 -35.53 16.95 -5.58
N ILE A 51 -35.17 16.01 -6.46
CA ILE A 51 -35.16 16.22 -7.93
C ILE A 51 -36.53 16.74 -8.39
N PHE A 52 -37.60 16.08 -7.93
CA PHE A 52 -38.97 16.45 -8.24
C PHE A 52 -39.31 17.88 -7.79
N LEU A 53 -38.96 18.25 -6.56
CA LEU A 53 -39.22 19.60 -6.02
C LEU A 53 -38.43 20.69 -6.75
N LEU A 54 -37.28 20.34 -7.33
CA LEU A 54 -36.45 21.25 -8.11
C LEU A 54 -36.87 21.35 -9.58
N SER A 55 -37.68 20.41 -10.07
CA SER A 55 -38.21 20.41 -11.44
C SER A 55 -39.58 21.08 -11.57
N VAL A 56 -40.30 21.31 -10.46
CA VAL A 56 -41.59 22.01 -10.46
C VAL A 56 -41.35 23.51 -10.70
N GLU A 57 -42.11 24.11 -11.61
CA GLU A 57 -42.09 25.55 -11.83
C GLU A 57 -42.67 26.30 -10.61
N PRO A 58 -41.92 27.25 -10.02
CA PRO A 58 -42.38 27.99 -8.85
C PRO A 58 -43.53 28.91 -9.25
N THR A 59 -44.60 28.92 -8.44
CA THR A 59 -45.78 29.76 -8.67
C THR A 59 -45.62 31.12 -7.97
N THR A 60 -44.86 31.16 -6.89
CA THR A 60 -44.58 32.39 -6.12
C THR A 60 -43.11 32.79 -6.16
N VAL A 61 -42.83 34.09 -5.96
CA VAL A 61 -41.44 34.61 -5.89
C VAL A 61 -40.64 33.92 -4.77
N LEU A 62 -41.28 33.71 -3.61
CA LEU A 62 -40.66 33.04 -2.47
C LEU A 62 -40.27 31.59 -2.79
N GLU A 63 -41.12 30.85 -3.50
CA GLU A 63 -40.80 29.48 -3.94
C GLU A 63 -39.57 29.46 -4.86
N GLY A 64 -39.48 30.43 -5.80
CA GLY A 64 -38.33 30.59 -6.67
C GLY A 64 -37.04 30.85 -5.88
N GLU A 65 -37.09 31.73 -4.89
CA GLU A 65 -35.94 32.02 -4.01
C GLU A 65 -35.53 30.80 -3.16
N LEU A 66 -36.50 30.06 -2.62
CA LEU A 66 -36.26 28.84 -1.85
C LEU A 66 -35.65 27.74 -2.70
N GLN A 67 -36.15 27.52 -3.92
CA GLN A 67 -35.56 26.57 -4.87
C GLN A 67 -34.13 26.97 -5.23
N ALA A 68 -33.87 28.26 -5.48
CA ALA A 68 -32.53 28.76 -5.77
C ALA A 68 -31.56 28.62 -4.58
N ALA A 69 -32.03 28.83 -3.35
CA ALA A 69 -31.24 28.58 -2.14
C ALA A 69 -30.95 27.08 -1.96
N LEU A 70 -31.95 26.21 -2.21
CA LEU A 70 -31.78 24.77 -2.11
C LEU A 70 -30.76 24.23 -3.12
N ARG A 71 -30.79 24.71 -4.37
CA ARG A 71 -29.80 24.35 -5.39
C ARG A 71 -28.39 24.72 -4.94
N ARG A 72 -28.20 25.97 -4.48
CA ARG A 72 -26.90 26.45 -3.97
C ARG A 72 -26.36 25.59 -2.82
N GLU A 73 -27.22 25.25 -1.86
CA GLU A 73 -26.83 24.39 -0.74
C GLU A 73 -26.53 22.96 -1.18
N GLN A 74 -27.29 22.40 -2.14
CA GLN A 74 -26.99 21.08 -2.69
C GLN A 74 -25.66 21.05 -3.43
N ASP A 75 -25.38 22.05 -4.26
CA ASP A 75 -24.12 22.17 -5.00
C ASP A 75 -22.92 22.31 -4.04
N ARG A 76 -23.05 23.17 -3.02
CA ARG A 76 -22.03 23.34 -1.98
C ARG A 76 -21.76 22.02 -1.24
N ASN A 77 -22.82 21.32 -0.84
CA ASN A 77 -22.70 20.02 -0.17
C ASN A 77 -22.05 18.96 -1.07
N GLN A 78 -22.36 18.96 -2.37
CA GLN A 78 -21.71 18.06 -3.33
C GLN A 78 -20.21 18.35 -3.44
N VAL A 79 -19.82 19.62 -3.56
CA VAL A 79 -18.41 20.02 -3.61
C VAL A 79 -17.68 19.58 -2.34
N GLN A 80 -18.25 19.83 -1.16
CA GLN A 80 -17.67 19.42 0.11
C GLN A 80 -17.54 17.90 0.23
N LYS A 81 -18.55 17.14 -0.20
CA LYS A 81 -18.49 15.68 -0.22
C LYS A 81 -17.37 15.18 -1.13
N ARG A 82 -17.22 15.73 -2.33
CA ARG A 82 -16.14 15.37 -3.26
C ARG A 82 -14.76 15.67 -2.68
N GLN A 83 -14.61 16.80 -2.01
CA GLN A 83 -13.36 17.14 -1.30
C GLN A 83 -13.07 16.17 -0.15
N LEU A 84 -14.08 15.77 0.63
CA LEU A 84 -13.92 14.77 1.69
C LEU A 84 -13.53 13.40 1.13
N VAL A 85 -14.14 12.97 0.03
CA VAL A 85 -13.76 11.71 -0.66
C VAL A 85 -12.30 11.77 -1.11
N ALA A 86 -11.87 12.89 -1.71
CA ALA A 86 -10.49 13.07 -2.14
C ALA A 86 -9.49 13.08 -0.96
N MET A 87 -9.87 13.71 0.16
CA MET A 87 -9.04 13.74 1.36
C MET A 87 -8.93 12.34 1.99
N GLN A 88 -10.04 11.60 2.09
CA GLN A 88 -10.02 10.24 2.61
C GLN A 88 -9.26 9.27 1.71
N SER A 89 -9.41 9.38 0.38
CA SER A 89 -8.64 8.54 -0.54
C SER A 89 -7.14 8.80 -0.42
N ALA A 90 -6.73 10.07 -0.28
CA ALA A 90 -5.34 10.42 0.00
C ALA A 90 -4.85 9.85 1.34
N LEU A 91 -5.67 9.90 2.41
CA LEU A 91 -5.33 9.31 3.71
C LEU A 91 -5.12 7.79 3.61
N VAL A 92 -6.01 7.08 2.90
CA VAL A 92 -5.88 5.62 2.69
C VAL A 92 -4.61 5.28 1.91
N LEU A 93 -4.33 6.02 0.82
CA LEU A 93 -3.13 5.83 0.03
C LEU A 93 -1.85 6.12 0.82
N ASN A 94 -1.85 7.20 1.62
CA ASN A 94 -0.73 7.54 2.50
C ASN A 94 -0.51 6.46 3.57
N GLY A 95 -1.59 5.91 4.15
CA GLY A 95 -1.50 4.79 5.09
C GLY A 95 -0.83 3.57 4.47
N ALA A 96 -1.27 3.18 3.27
CA ALA A 96 -0.67 2.07 2.52
C ALA A 96 0.80 2.32 2.17
N TYR A 97 1.14 3.55 1.76
CA TYR A 97 2.52 3.94 1.48
C TYR A 97 3.41 3.87 2.72
N ILE A 98 2.93 4.38 3.86
CA ILE A 98 3.64 4.32 5.14
C ILE A 98 3.91 2.86 5.54
N ASP A 99 2.90 1.98 5.43
CA ASP A 99 3.06 0.56 5.74
C ASP A 99 4.13 -0.10 4.84
N LEU A 100 4.17 0.25 3.55
CA LEU A 100 5.21 -0.22 2.62
C LEU A 100 6.61 0.26 3.03
N VAL A 101 6.76 1.56 3.28
CA VAL A 101 8.05 2.15 3.69
C VAL A 101 8.53 1.54 5.01
N ARG A 102 7.63 1.31 5.97
CA ARG A 102 7.96 0.64 7.24
C ARG A 102 8.45 -0.78 7.01
N GLY A 103 7.81 -1.55 6.13
CA GLY A 103 8.26 -2.90 5.79
C GLY A 103 9.66 -2.91 5.16
N GLN A 104 9.96 -1.94 4.29
CA GLN A 104 11.30 -1.78 3.73
C GLN A 104 12.34 -1.43 4.80
N LEU A 105 11.98 -0.52 5.71
CA LEU A 105 12.84 -0.07 6.79
C LEU A 105 13.11 -1.21 7.80
N GLU A 106 12.10 -2.00 8.13
CA GLU A 106 12.25 -3.22 8.94
C GLU A 106 13.20 -4.22 8.28
N ALA A 107 13.04 -4.48 6.98
CA ALA A 107 13.94 -5.39 6.24
C ALA A 107 15.39 -4.87 6.23
N GLN A 108 15.58 -3.56 6.07
CA GLN A 108 16.90 -2.93 6.11
C GLN A 108 17.52 -3.00 7.51
N GLU A 109 16.76 -2.72 8.56
CA GLU A 109 17.19 -2.85 9.95
C GLU A 109 17.59 -4.29 10.27
N LYS A 110 16.78 -5.28 9.87
CA LYS A 110 17.09 -6.72 10.01
C LYS A 110 18.37 -7.10 9.28
N LYS A 111 18.50 -6.75 8.00
CA LYS A 111 19.71 -7.01 7.20
C LYS A 111 20.96 -6.40 7.84
N THR A 112 20.84 -5.21 8.41
CA THR A 112 21.95 -4.52 9.08
C THR A 112 22.33 -5.23 10.39
N ARG A 113 21.34 -5.68 11.18
CA ARG A 113 21.55 -6.50 12.38
C ARG A 113 22.16 -7.86 12.06
N GLU A 114 21.70 -8.52 11.00
CA GLU A 114 22.19 -9.82 10.55
C GLU A 114 23.61 -9.73 9.98
N LYS A 115 23.93 -8.72 9.17
CA LYS A 115 25.31 -8.51 8.68
C LYS A 115 26.31 -8.35 9.82
N LYS A 116 25.93 -7.68 10.92
CA LYS A 116 26.77 -7.57 12.11
C LYS A 116 27.01 -8.93 12.81
N LYS A 117 26.09 -9.89 12.65
CA LYS A 117 26.18 -11.22 13.26
C LYS A 117 26.77 -12.30 12.33
N GLY A 118 26.60 -12.16 11.01
CA GLY A 118 26.76 -13.25 10.05
C GLY A 118 28.16 -13.51 9.50
N GLY A 119 29.17 -12.70 9.87
CA GLY A 119 30.52 -12.80 9.30
C GLY A 119 31.60 -13.33 10.25
N ARG A 120 31.31 -13.54 11.54
CA ARG A 120 32.32 -13.91 12.53
C ARG A 120 31.97 -15.22 13.20
N LEU A 121 32.94 -16.13 13.28
CA LEU A 121 32.87 -17.38 14.03
C LEU A 121 32.51 -17.14 15.51
N VAL A 122 32.97 -16.00 16.06
CA VAL A 122 32.65 -15.53 17.41
C VAL A 122 32.26 -14.05 17.33
N GLY A 123 31.02 -13.73 17.69
CA GLY A 123 30.43 -12.39 17.53
C GLY A 123 30.72 -11.41 18.68
N ASP A 124 31.32 -11.90 19.76
CA ASP A 124 31.66 -11.18 21.00
C ASP A 124 32.99 -10.41 20.90
N GLY A 125 33.90 -10.81 19.99
CA GLY A 125 35.17 -10.12 19.76
C GLY A 125 36.22 -10.33 20.85
N LEU A 126 35.97 -11.23 21.80
CA LEU A 126 36.95 -11.59 22.83
C LEU A 126 37.98 -12.61 22.28
N PRO A 127 39.25 -12.54 22.73
CA PRO A 127 40.25 -13.56 22.44
C PRO A 127 39.81 -14.90 23.03
N ARG A 128 39.88 -15.97 22.24
CA ARG A 128 39.64 -17.35 22.71
C ARG A 128 40.84 -18.22 22.39
N LEU A 129 41.10 -19.20 23.25
CA LEU A 129 42.15 -20.16 23.06
C LEU A 129 41.75 -21.14 21.93
N LEU A 130 42.51 -21.15 20.84
CA LEU A 130 42.18 -21.92 19.62
C LEU A 130 42.23 -23.44 19.81
N THR A 131 42.83 -23.91 20.90
CA THR A 131 43.01 -25.34 21.21
C THR A 131 41.90 -25.92 22.09
N THR A 132 41.00 -25.09 22.63
CA THR A 132 39.91 -25.59 23.47
C THR A 132 38.95 -26.41 22.61
N ARG A 133 38.53 -27.59 23.11
CA ARG A 133 37.57 -28.48 22.42
C ARG A 133 36.29 -27.75 21.97
N GLU A 134 35.85 -26.78 22.75
CA GLU A 134 34.69 -25.94 22.43
C GLU A 134 34.89 -25.11 21.16
N PHE A 135 36.09 -24.53 20.98
CA PHE A 135 36.41 -23.75 19.79
C PHE A 135 36.45 -24.63 18.54
N VAL A 136 37.10 -25.80 18.63
CA VAL A 136 37.17 -26.76 17.52
C VAL A 136 35.77 -27.23 17.09
N LYS A 137 34.89 -27.57 18.05
CA LYS A 137 33.49 -27.92 17.76
C LYS A 137 32.75 -26.77 17.06
N ARG A 138 32.96 -25.53 17.52
CA ARG A 138 32.32 -24.35 16.94
C ARG A 138 32.76 -24.07 15.51
N VAL A 139 34.04 -24.29 15.19
CA VAL A 139 34.57 -24.19 13.81
C VAL A 139 33.88 -25.21 12.91
N ALA A 140 33.80 -26.46 13.35
CA ALA A 140 33.13 -27.53 12.59
C ALA A 140 31.64 -27.22 12.34
N GLU A 141 30.92 -26.73 13.36
CA GLU A 141 29.53 -26.28 13.22
C GLU A 141 29.39 -25.12 12.22
N PHE A 142 30.32 -24.15 12.26
CA PHE A 142 30.30 -23.00 11.37
C PHE A 142 30.56 -23.39 9.92
N GLU A 143 31.50 -24.31 9.67
CA GLU A 143 31.78 -24.87 8.34
C GLU A 143 30.60 -25.67 7.79
N GLN A 144 29.96 -26.52 8.63
CA GLN A 144 28.74 -27.22 8.26
C GLN A 144 27.61 -26.26 7.89
N GLN A 145 27.35 -25.25 8.72
CA GLN A 145 26.33 -24.23 8.42
C GLN A 145 26.65 -23.42 7.17
N ALA A 146 27.93 -23.17 6.88
CA ALA A 146 28.35 -22.49 5.66
C ALA A 146 28.10 -23.37 4.42
N ALA A 147 28.40 -24.68 4.51
CA ALA A 147 28.12 -25.64 3.45
C ALA A 147 26.61 -25.79 3.19
N GLU A 148 25.80 -25.95 4.24
CA GLU A 148 24.33 -26.02 4.13
C GLU A 148 23.74 -24.75 3.50
N LYS A 149 24.23 -23.57 3.89
CA LYS A 149 23.81 -22.30 3.26
C LYS A 149 24.20 -22.24 1.79
N ALA A 150 25.39 -22.72 1.43
CA ALA A 150 25.85 -22.74 0.05
C ALA A 150 24.99 -23.67 -0.81
N GLU A 151 24.65 -24.86 -0.31
CA GLU A 151 23.72 -25.78 -0.99
C GLU A 151 22.32 -25.19 -1.10
N GLY A 152 21.76 -24.62 -0.02
CA GLY A 152 20.47 -23.96 -0.07
C GLY A 152 20.42 -22.76 -1.04
N LEU A 153 21.54 -22.06 -1.25
CA LEU A 153 21.63 -21.02 -2.28
C LEU A 153 21.64 -21.60 -3.71
N LYS A 154 22.30 -22.74 -3.92
CA LYS A 154 22.26 -23.45 -5.22
C LYS A 154 20.85 -23.93 -5.53
N GLU A 155 20.16 -24.55 -4.58
CA GLU A 155 18.76 -24.99 -4.73
C GLU A 155 17.83 -23.82 -5.04
N ARG A 156 17.97 -22.71 -4.31
CA ARG A 156 17.17 -21.50 -4.57
C ARG A 156 17.42 -20.92 -5.96
N LYS A 157 18.67 -20.99 -6.44
CA LYS A 157 19.03 -20.53 -7.78
C LYS A 157 18.40 -21.44 -8.85
N ALA A 158 18.53 -22.76 -8.70
CA ALA A 158 17.92 -23.74 -9.60
C ALA A 158 16.39 -23.57 -9.67
N ASN A 159 15.70 -23.47 -8.51
CA ASN A 159 14.26 -23.24 -8.46
C ASN A 159 13.85 -21.91 -9.12
N ARG A 160 14.68 -20.87 -9.01
CA ARG A 160 14.42 -19.57 -9.66
C ARG A 160 14.55 -19.68 -11.18
N GLU A 161 15.51 -20.45 -11.67
CA GLU A 161 15.73 -20.72 -13.09
C GLU A 161 14.56 -21.52 -13.67
N GLU A 162 14.18 -22.62 -13.02
CA GLU A 162 13.02 -23.45 -13.41
C GLU A 162 11.73 -22.63 -13.45
N LYS A 163 11.45 -21.85 -12.39
CA LYS A 163 10.27 -20.98 -12.35
C LYS A 163 10.29 -19.93 -13.46
N SER A 164 11.47 -19.38 -13.78
CA SER A 164 11.63 -18.41 -14.87
C SER A 164 11.33 -19.05 -16.22
N GLU A 165 11.80 -20.27 -16.47
CA GLU A 165 11.53 -21.02 -17.69
C GLU A 165 10.04 -21.38 -17.83
N ALA A 166 9.43 -21.93 -16.79
CA ALA A 166 8.00 -22.22 -16.76
C ALA A 166 7.15 -20.95 -17.02
N THR A 167 7.55 -19.81 -16.46
CA THR A 167 6.86 -18.52 -16.69
C THR A 167 7.00 -18.06 -18.14
N LYS A 168 8.15 -18.27 -18.79
CA LYS A 168 8.35 -17.94 -20.21
C LYS A 168 7.47 -18.82 -21.11
N ALA A 169 7.46 -20.13 -20.86
CA ALA A 169 6.62 -21.07 -21.61
C ALA A 169 5.13 -20.73 -21.46
N TRP A 170 4.68 -20.44 -20.23
CA TRP A 170 3.31 -20.01 -19.98
C TRP A 170 2.94 -18.72 -20.72
N LYS A 171 3.83 -17.72 -20.75
CA LYS A 171 3.58 -16.47 -21.48
C LYS A 171 3.41 -16.70 -22.99
N ALA A 172 4.25 -17.55 -23.59
CA ALA A 172 4.13 -17.88 -25.00
C ALA A 172 2.77 -18.50 -25.33
N LEU A 173 2.34 -19.49 -24.54
CA LEU A 173 1.03 -20.12 -24.70
C LEU A 173 -0.14 -19.15 -24.45
N ASP A 174 0.01 -18.24 -23.49
CA ASP A 174 -0.99 -17.23 -23.19
C ASP A 174 -1.14 -16.22 -24.33
N ASP A 175 -0.04 -15.83 -24.97
CA ASP A 175 -0.07 -14.94 -26.11
C ASP A 175 -0.71 -15.60 -27.34
N GLU A 176 -0.41 -16.88 -27.61
CA GLU A 176 -1.13 -17.66 -28.63
C GLU A 176 -2.64 -17.76 -28.35
N ARG A 177 -3.01 -17.96 -27.08
CA ARG A 177 -4.42 -17.96 -26.65
C ARG A 177 -5.08 -16.60 -26.90
N LYS A 178 -4.40 -15.50 -26.62
CA LYS A 178 -4.92 -14.15 -26.88
C LYS A 178 -5.14 -13.90 -28.37
N GLU A 179 -4.22 -14.33 -29.23
CA GLU A 179 -4.38 -14.19 -30.68
C GLU A 179 -5.57 -15.00 -31.20
N ARG A 180 -5.74 -16.25 -30.76
CA ARG A 180 -6.94 -17.03 -31.10
C ARG A 180 -8.23 -16.36 -30.64
N ASN A 181 -8.26 -15.83 -29.42
CA ASN A 181 -9.43 -15.13 -28.90
C ASN A 181 -9.73 -13.83 -29.66
N LYS A 182 -8.70 -13.13 -30.19
CA LYS A 182 -8.90 -11.98 -31.07
C LYS A 182 -9.61 -12.40 -32.36
N GLU A 183 -9.20 -13.51 -32.97
CA GLU A 183 -9.82 -14.02 -34.20
C GLU A 183 -11.28 -14.40 -33.96
N ILE A 184 -11.55 -15.17 -32.89
CA ILE A 184 -12.93 -15.53 -32.51
C ILE A 184 -13.80 -14.29 -32.30
N LYS A 185 -13.25 -13.24 -31.66
CA LYS A 185 -13.98 -11.97 -31.48
C LYS A 185 -14.27 -11.25 -32.80
N ARG A 186 -13.36 -11.31 -33.77
CA ARG A 186 -13.58 -10.75 -35.12
C ARG A 186 -14.69 -11.50 -35.84
N GLU A 187 -14.62 -12.82 -35.85
CA GLU A 187 -15.67 -13.66 -36.45
C GLU A 187 -17.02 -13.43 -35.80
N TRP A 188 -17.06 -13.36 -34.46
CA TRP A 188 -18.29 -13.06 -33.73
C TRP A 188 -18.83 -11.67 -34.09
N ALA A 189 -17.98 -10.65 -34.18
CA ALA A 189 -18.42 -9.31 -34.58
C ALA A 189 -19.03 -9.30 -35.99
N ILE A 190 -18.43 -10.03 -36.94
CA ILE A 190 -18.97 -10.20 -38.30
C ILE A 190 -20.34 -10.87 -38.24
N ARG A 191 -20.48 -12.00 -37.54
CA ARG A 191 -21.77 -12.69 -37.41
C ARG A 191 -22.84 -11.85 -36.72
N VAL A 192 -22.47 -11.04 -35.73
CA VAL A 192 -23.40 -10.11 -35.09
C VAL A 192 -23.87 -9.06 -36.10
N THR A 193 -22.96 -8.51 -36.91
CA THR A 193 -23.34 -7.54 -37.95
C THR A 193 -24.25 -8.15 -39.01
N GLU A 194 -24.00 -9.38 -39.44
CA GLU A 194 -24.87 -10.12 -40.37
C GLU A 194 -26.26 -10.34 -39.78
N TRP A 195 -26.33 -10.79 -38.52
CA TRP A 195 -27.58 -10.98 -37.80
C TRP A 195 -28.37 -9.68 -37.60
N GLU A 196 -27.71 -8.57 -37.30
CA GLU A 196 -28.36 -7.25 -37.17
C GLU A 196 -29.01 -6.81 -38.49
N VAL A 197 -28.31 -7.01 -39.62
CA VAL A 197 -28.87 -6.73 -40.95
C VAL A 197 -30.07 -7.63 -41.26
N GLU A 198 -29.98 -8.93 -40.98
CA GLU A 198 -31.11 -9.86 -41.16
C GLU A 198 -32.32 -9.48 -40.29
N ARG A 199 -32.09 -9.11 -39.03
CA ARG A 199 -33.13 -8.69 -38.09
C ARG A 199 -33.84 -7.42 -38.57
N ASP A 200 -33.11 -6.45 -39.09
CA ASP A 200 -33.67 -5.15 -39.50
C ASP A 200 -34.40 -5.23 -40.87
N LEU A 201 -34.21 -6.32 -41.63
CA LEU A 201 -34.93 -6.63 -42.86
C LEU A 201 -36.24 -7.42 -42.64
N ALA A 202 -36.43 -8.01 -41.45
CA ALA A 202 -37.60 -8.80 -41.07
C ALA A 202 -38.67 -7.95 -40.36
#